data_AF-A0A3L8A261-F1
#
_entry.id   AF-A0A3L8A261-F1
#
_cell.length_a   1.000
_cell.length_b   1.000
_cell.length_c   1.000
_cell.angle_alpha   90.00
_cell.angle_beta   90.00
_cell.angle_gamma   90.00
#
_symmetry.space_group_name_H-M   'P 1'
#
loop_
_entity.id
_entity.type
_entity.pdbx_description
1 polymer ?
#
loop_
_entity_poly.entity_id
_entity_poly.type
_entity_poly.pdbx_seq_one_letter_code
_entity_poly.pdbx_strand_id
1 'polypeptide(L)'
;MILLWISIGPVETCVLLLIAAAAVVALSVRPTAAVPPEEFYYAGSLVIYDGEEPPTPELLVETHDGVTEWTRYGFDRQPPAGIEAVSIALTLRGADVTIEERIVADRASSITDSTVCARFRPDCFVAGRTYRVRYNSSALSRSVTFTFVAGSSMPFRLPLRH
;
A
#
# COMPACT_ATOMS: atom_id res chain seq x y z
N MET A 1 -18.08 63.79 -24.77
CA MET A 1 -17.66 62.87 -23.71
C MET A 1 -18.35 61.53 -23.98
N ILE A 2 -17.68 60.65 -24.73
CA ILE A 2 -18.28 59.44 -25.30
C ILE A 2 -18.37 58.40 -24.18
N LEU A 3 -19.57 58.25 -23.63
CA LEU A 3 -19.93 57.14 -22.76
C LEU A 3 -19.99 55.88 -23.63
N LEU A 4 -18.90 55.11 -23.63
CA LEU A 4 -18.86 53.73 -24.11
C LEU A 4 -19.77 52.88 -23.22
N TRP A 5 -21.06 52.88 -23.53
CA TRP A 5 -21.97 51.85 -23.04
C TRP A 5 -21.70 50.59 -23.84
N ILE A 6 -20.95 49.68 -23.23
CA ILE A 6 -20.94 48.28 -23.64
C ILE A 6 -22.38 47.77 -23.42
N SER A 7 -23.13 47.68 -24.50
CA SER A 7 -24.42 47.00 -24.57
C SER A 7 -24.15 45.49 -24.48
N ILE A 8 -23.93 44.97 -23.28
CA ILE A 8 -24.01 43.52 -23.03
C ILE A 8 -25.49 43.15 -23.18
N GLY A 9 -25.84 42.54 -24.30
CA GLY A 9 -27.13 41.95 -24.54
C GLY A 9 -27.36 40.69 -23.69
N PRO A 10 -28.59 40.14 -23.71
CA PRO A 10 -28.94 38.94 -22.95
C PRO A 10 -28.10 37.73 -23.37
N VAL A 11 -27.67 37.67 -24.64
CA VAL A 11 -26.83 36.60 -25.16
C VAL A 11 -25.44 36.65 -24.52
N GLU A 12 -24.79 37.82 -24.47
CA GLU A 12 -23.48 37.96 -23.84
C GLU A 12 -23.54 37.64 -22.34
N THR A 13 -24.63 38.00 -21.65
CA THR A 13 -24.84 37.66 -20.24
C THR A 13 -24.95 36.15 -20.02
N CYS A 14 -25.71 35.45 -20.87
CA CYS A 14 -25.84 34.00 -20.81
C CYS A 14 -24.50 33.29 -21.06
N VAL A 15 -23.71 33.78 -22.01
CA VAL A 15 -22.38 33.21 -22.31
C VAL A 15 -21.43 33.41 -21.12
N LEU A 16 -21.40 34.60 -20.52
CA LEU A 16 -20.58 34.88 -19.35
C LEU A 16 -20.95 33.99 -18.15
N LEU A 17 -22.25 33.78 -17.91
CA LEU A 17 -22.73 32.88 -16.85
C LEU A 17 -22.34 31.43 -17.11
N LEU A 18 -22.40 30.98 -18.36
CA LEU A 18 -22.04 29.61 -18.73
C LEU A 18 -20.53 29.36 -18.56
N ILE A 19 -19.68 30.33 -18.93
CA ILE A 19 -18.23 30.27 -18.70
C ILE A 19 -17.93 30.27 -17.20
N ALA A 20 -18.61 31.12 -16.41
CA ALA A 20 -18.44 31.15 -14.97
C ALA A 20 -18.85 29.82 -14.31
N ALA A 21 -19.98 29.24 -14.70
CA ALA A 21 -20.41 27.94 -14.22
C ALA A 21 -19.41 26.83 -14.58
N ALA A 22 -18.93 26.80 -15.83
CA ALA A 22 -17.91 25.84 -16.25
C ALA A 22 -16.60 25.98 -15.46
N ALA A 23 -16.19 27.22 -15.14
CA ALA A 23 -15.00 27.47 -14.33
C ALA A 23 -15.17 26.96 -12.88
N VAL A 24 -16.34 27.16 -12.27
CA VAL A 24 -16.65 26.65 -10.92
C VAL A 24 -16.65 25.13 -10.91
N VAL A 25 -17.25 24.49 -11.91
CA VAL A 25 -17.21 23.04 -12.07
C VAL A 25 -15.77 22.58 -12.22
N ALA A 26 -14.98 23.17 -13.12
CA ALA A 26 -13.58 22.82 -13.30
C ALA A 26 -12.75 22.95 -12.01
N LEU A 27 -13.05 23.96 -11.17
CA LEU A 27 -12.40 24.15 -9.89
C LEU A 27 -12.85 23.11 -8.85
N SER A 28 -14.12 22.70 -8.86
CA SER A 28 -14.67 21.74 -7.91
C SER A 28 -14.32 20.28 -8.23
N VAL A 29 -14.08 19.94 -9.50
CA VAL A 29 -13.51 18.62 -9.87
C VAL A 29 -12.00 18.56 -9.74
N ARG A 30 -11.32 19.67 -9.42
CA ARG A 30 -9.87 19.68 -9.28
C ARG A 30 -9.51 18.81 -8.07
N PRO A 31 -8.84 17.66 -8.27
CA PRO A 31 -8.44 16.82 -7.15
C PRO A 31 -7.53 17.66 -6.24
N THR A 32 -7.88 17.71 -4.96
CA THR A 32 -7.03 18.28 -3.91
C THR A 32 -5.60 17.82 -4.14
N ALA A 33 -4.66 18.77 -4.20
CA ALA A 33 -3.27 18.54 -4.53
C ALA A 33 -2.79 17.26 -3.84
N ALA A 34 -2.52 16.23 -4.65
CA ALA A 34 -2.15 14.93 -4.13
C ALA A 34 -0.84 15.11 -3.36
N VAL A 35 -0.84 14.71 -2.09
CA VAL A 35 0.39 14.62 -1.30
C VAL A 35 1.37 13.77 -2.11
N PRO A 36 2.59 14.27 -2.39
CA PRO A 36 3.55 13.50 -3.16
C PRO A 36 3.77 12.14 -2.49
N PRO A 37 3.72 11.03 -3.23
CA PRO A 37 3.95 9.72 -2.65
C PRO A 37 5.40 9.61 -2.15
N GLU A 38 5.57 9.10 -0.94
CA GLU A 38 6.86 8.70 -0.41
C GLU A 38 7.05 7.20 -0.65
N GLU A 39 8.20 6.81 -1.22
CA GLU A 39 8.51 5.43 -1.54
C GLU A 39 9.64 4.90 -0.64
N PHE A 40 9.41 3.73 -0.03
CA PHE A 40 10.35 3.05 0.84
C PHE A 40 10.55 1.62 0.36
N TYR A 41 11.77 1.11 0.47
CA TYR A 41 12.12 -0.25 0.06
C TYR A 41 12.73 -0.99 1.24
N TYR A 42 12.12 -2.13 1.59
CA TYR A 42 12.58 -2.94 2.72
C TYR A 42 12.91 -4.36 2.25
N ALA A 43 14.12 -4.80 2.58
CA ALA A 43 14.50 -6.19 2.41
C ALA A 43 13.82 -7.05 3.50
N GLY A 44 13.29 -8.18 3.09
CA GLY A 44 12.73 -9.19 3.98
C GLY A 44 13.82 -10.13 4.48
N SER A 45 13.77 -10.45 5.77
CA SER A 45 14.57 -11.53 6.34
C SER A 45 13.79 -12.84 6.25
N LEU A 46 14.32 -13.83 5.56
CA LEU A 46 13.76 -15.18 5.53
C LEU A 46 14.12 -15.90 6.82
N VAL A 47 13.11 -16.47 7.48
CA VAL A 47 13.25 -17.21 8.73
C VAL A 47 12.60 -18.57 8.57
N ILE A 48 13.25 -19.62 9.05
CA ILE A 48 12.66 -20.97 9.06
C ILE A 48 11.49 -20.96 10.04
N TYR A 49 10.34 -21.41 9.56
CA TYR A 49 9.15 -21.58 10.36
C TYR A 49 9.19 -22.96 11.02
N ASP A 50 9.31 -22.99 12.34
CA ASP A 50 9.42 -24.21 13.17
C ASP A 50 8.05 -24.69 13.70
N GLY A 51 6.95 -24.31 13.05
CA GLY A 51 5.62 -24.78 13.43
C GLY A 51 5.30 -26.14 12.83
N GLU A 52 4.54 -26.96 13.57
CA GLU A 52 4.16 -28.34 13.17
C GLU A 52 3.31 -28.41 11.88
N GLU A 53 2.57 -27.35 11.53
CA GLU A 53 1.66 -27.34 10.38
C GLU A 53 2.05 -26.23 9.39
N PRO A 54 2.01 -26.46 8.07
CA PRO A 54 2.31 -25.43 7.08
C PRO A 54 1.36 -24.24 7.30
N PRO A 55 1.90 -23.03 7.51
CA PRO A 55 1.09 -21.91 7.90
C PRO A 55 0.23 -21.50 6.71
N THR A 56 -1.05 -21.24 7.01
CA THR A 56 -1.95 -20.64 6.03
C THR A 56 -1.40 -19.28 5.58
N PRO A 57 -1.66 -18.87 4.33
CA PRO A 57 -1.21 -17.57 3.83
C PRO A 57 -1.76 -16.43 4.69
N GLU A 58 -0.87 -15.76 5.42
CA GLU A 58 -1.23 -14.78 6.44
C GLU A 58 -0.20 -13.65 6.49
N LEU A 59 -0.68 -12.45 6.82
CA LEU A 59 0.13 -11.31 7.22
C LEU A 59 -0.13 -11.01 8.70
N LEU A 60 0.92 -11.11 9.50
CA LEU A 60 0.96 -10.75 10.91
C LEU A 60 1.65 -9.39 11.06
N VAL A 61 0.99 -8.42 11.68
CA VAL A 61 1.57 -7.11 12.00
C VAL A 61 1.58 -6.94 13.51
N GLU A 62 2.77 -6.78 14.08
CA GLU A 62 2.98 -6.65 15.52
C GLU A 62 3.81 -5.41 15.81
N THR A 63 3.57 -4.75 16.93
CA THR A 63 4.46 -3.69 17.40
C THR A 63 5.05 -4.10 18.74
N HIS A 64 6.37 -4.21 18.79
CA HIS A 64 7.14 -4.49 20.00
C HIS A 64 8.13 -3.36 20.22
N ASP A 65 8.16 -2.78 21.42
CA ASP A 65 9.09 -1.72 21.81
C ASP A 65 9.13 -0.53 20.83
N GLY A 66 7.99 -0.19 20.24
CA GLY A 66 7.85 0.90 19.26
C GLY A 66 8.29 0.53 17.83
N VAL A 67 8.78 -0.68 17.60
CA VAL A 67 9.13 -1.21 16.27
C VAL A 67 7.97 -2.02 15.73
N THR A 68 7.48 -1.66 14.54
CA THR A 68 6.44 -2.44 13.86
C THR A 68 7.11 -3.52 13.00
N GLU A 69 6.86 -4.79 13.31
CA GLU A 69 7.33 -5.95 12.56
C GLU A 69 6.17 -6.58 11.78
N TRP A 70 6.43 -6.90 10.51
CA TRP A 70 5.47 -7.49 9.59
C TRP A 70 5.99 -8.87 9.21
N THR A 71 5.26 -9.92 9.56
CA THR A 71 5.61 -11.30 9.27
C THR A 71 4.64 -11.89 8.25
N ARG A 72 5.17 -12.33 7.12
CA ARG A 72 4.44 -12.97 6.03
C ARG A 72 4.63 -14.49 6.08
N TYR A 73 3.52 -15.22 6.17
CA TYR A 73 3.46 -16.68 6.25
C TYR A 73 2.78 -17.31 5.04
N GLY A 74 3.09 -18.59 4.78
CA GLY A 74 2.44 -19.38 3.74
C GLY A 74 2.96 -19.00 2.36
N PHE A 75 4.22 -19.30 2.08
CA PHE A 75 4.80 -19.23 0.73
C PHE A 75 4.50 -20.54 -0.01
N ASP A 76 3.21 -20.80 -0.17
CA ASP A 76 2.63 -22.03 -0.69
C ASP A 76 2.59 -22.01 -2.22
N ARG A 77 3.73 -22.28 -2.88
CA ARG A 77 3.71 -22.88 -4.22
C ARG A 77 4.77 -23.98 -4.32
N GLN A 78 4.25 -25.16 -4.62
CA GLN A 78 4.99 -26.36 -4.98
C GLN A 78 5.32 -26.28 -6.50
N PRO A 79 6.54 -26.66 -6.94
CA PRO A 79 7.67 -27.06 -6.11
C PRO A 79 8.27 -25.84 -5.38
N PRO A 80 8.93 -26.05 -4.23
CA PRO A 80 9.65 -25.00 -3.52
C PRO A 80 10.76 -24.49 -4.43
N ALA A 81 10.47 -23.47 -5.23
CA ALA A 81 11.53 -22.62 -5.75
C ALA A 81 12.13 -21.98 -4.51
N GLY A 82 13.38 -22.30 -4.20
CA GLY A 82 14.07 -21.78 -3.04
C GLY A 82 13.92 -20.28 -3.08
N ILE A 83 13.17 -19.71 -2.15
CA ILE A 83 13.02 -18.26 -2.12
C ILE A 83 14.39 -17.74 -1.70
N GLU A 84 15.08 -17.06 -2.62
CA GLU A 84 16.40 -16.50 -2.35
C GLU A 84 16.25 -15.22 -1.54
N ALA A 85 15.31 -14.38 -1.96
CA ALA A 85 15.06 -13.10 -1.33
C ALA A 85 13.59 -12.70 -1.46
N VAL A 86 13.10 -11.98 -0.45
CA VAL A 86 11.81 -11.28 -0.50
C VAL A 86 12.06 -9.83 -0.14
N SER A 87 11.35 -8.92 -0.78
CA SER A 87 11.39 -7.50 -0.47
C SER A 87 9.99 -6.89 -0.62
N ILE A 88 9.76 -5.77 0.03
CA ILE A 88 8.55 -4.98 -0.13
C ILE A 88 8.89 -3.57 -0.60
N ALA A 89 8.13 -3.07 -1.57
CA ALA A 89 8.08 -1.67 -1.94
C ALA A 89 6.84 -1.05 -1.31
N LEU A 90 7.02 -0.05 -0.45
CA LEU A 90 5.97 0.64 0.26
C LEU A 90 5.79 2.05 -0.32
N THR A 91 4.58 2.38 -0.73
CA THR A 91 4.19 3.72 -1.18
C THR A 91 3.24 4.33 -0.17
N LEU A 92 3.66 5.41 0.47
CA LEU A 92 2.89 6.17 1.45
C LEU A 92 2.29 7.43 0.81
N ARG A 93 0.97 7.60 0.92
CA ARG A 93 0.23 8.79 0.48
C ARG A 93 -0.63 9.28 1.64
N GLY A 94 -0.05 10.07 2.52
CA GLY A 94 -0.73 10.52 3.73
C GLY A 94 -1.01 9.36 4.69
N ALA A 95 -2.24 8.85 4.72
CA ALA A 95 -2.65 7.70 5.53
C ALA A 95 -2.89 6.43 4.70
N ASP A 96 -2.89 6.54 3.37
CA ASP A 96 -3.02 5.40 2.47
C ASP A 96 -1.64 4.81 2.18
N VAL A 97 -1.53 3.49 2.32
CA VAL A 97 -0.29 2.73 2.20
C VAL A 97 -0.52 1.62 1.19
N THR A 98 0.30 1.58 0.15
CA THR A 98 0.32 0.45 -0.80
C THR A 98 1.64 -0.29 -0.63
N ILE A 99 1.58 -1.61 -0.52
CA ILE A 99 2.74 -2.46 -0.35
C ILE A 99 2.73 -3.51 -1.46
N GLU A 100 3.79 -3.50 -2.26
CA GLU A 100 4.03 -4.45 -3.34
C GLU A 100 5.18 -5.37 -2.93
N GLU A 101 4.86 -6.65 -2.71
CA GLU A 101 5.83 -7.70 -2.43
C GLU A 101 6.49 -8.17 -3.72
N ARG A 102 7.82 -8.34 -3.65
CA ARG A 102 8.64 -8.94 -4.69
C ARG A 102 9.38 -10.14 -4.12
N ILE A 103 9.14 -11.30 -4.73
CA ILE A 103 9.81 -12.56 -4.42
C ILE A 103 10.83 -12.84 -5.53
N VAL A 104 12.08 -13.11 -5.15
CA VAL A 104 13.12 -13.61 -6.03
C VAL A 104 13.30 -15.10 -5.75
N ALA A 105 13.07 -15.90 -6.77
CA ALA A 105 13.27 -17.35 -6.72
C ALA A 105 14.71 -17.69 -7.13
N ASP A 106 15.34 -18.56 -6.36
CA ASP A 106 16.61 -19.19 -6.69
C ASP A 106 16.45 -20.08 -7.93
N ARG A 107 17.44 -20.01 -8.82
CA ARG A 107 17.49 -20.77 -10.07
C ARG A 107 18.10 -22.16 -9.87
N ALA A 108 18.77 -22.40 -8.75
CA ALA A 108 19.61 -23.57 -8.50
C ALA A 108 19.13 -24.44 -7.31
N SER A 109 17.85 -24.36 -6.95
CA SER A 109 17.37 -24.89 -5.67
C SER A 109 17.63 -26.39 -5.48
N SER A 110 18.63 -26.69 -4.67
CA SER A 110 18.71 -27.94 -3.92
C SER A 110 17.58 -27.92 -2.90
N ILE A 111 16.57 -28.76 -3.14
CA ILE A 111 15.32 -28.89 -2.38
C ILE A 111 15.61 -28.78 -0.88
N THR A 112 15.25 -27.64 -0.29
CA THR A 112 15.24 -27.47 1.17
C THR A 112 13.77 -27.40 1.55
N ASP A 113 13.26 -28.50 2.13
CA ASP A 113 11.85 -28.72 2.47
C ASP A 113 11.39 -27.90 3.69
N SER A 114 12.11 -26.82 4.00
CA SER A 114 11.84 -25.98 5.16
C SER A 114 10.83 -24.91 4.78
N THR A 115 9.69 -24.92 5.48
CA THR A 115 8.75 -23.80 5.44
C THR A 115 9.47 -22.53 5.91
N VAL A 116 9.41 -21.47 5.13
CA VAL A 116 9.98 -20.15 5.48
C VAL A 116 8.88 -19.13 5.69
N CYS A 117 9.12 -18.16 6.58
CA CYS A 117 8.37 -16.91 6.68
C CYS A 117 9.30 -15.73 6.38
N ALA A 118 8.73 -14.60 5.95
CA ALA A 118 9.50 -13.38 5.69
C ALA A 118 9.14 -12.30 6.71
N ARG A 119 10.15 -11.69 7.33
CA ARG A 119 9.98 -10.59 8.28
C ARG A 119 10.45 -9.27 7.68
N PHE A 120 9.66 -8.22 7.84
CA PHE A 120 9.96 -6.85 7.43
C PHE A 120 9.83 -5.92 8.62
N ARG A 121 10.69 -4.90 8.68
CA ARG A 121 10.68 -3.88 9.75
C ARG A 121 10.59 -2.48 9.14
N PRO A 122 9.41 -2.09 8.64
CA PRO A 122 9.23 -0.74 8.11
C PRO A 122 9.28 0.31 9.23
N ASP A 123 10.19 1.28 9.11
CA ASP A 123 10.35 2.38 10.08
C ASP A 123 9.60 3.67 9.69
N CYS A 124 8.98 3.70 8.51
CA CYS A 124 8.27 4.88 7.99
C CYS A 124 6.93 5.22 8.68
N PHE A 125 6.48 4.42 9.65
CA PHE A 125 5.18 4.62 10.31
C PHE A 125 5.30 5.46 11.58
N VAL A 126 4.43 6.47 11.70
CA VAL A 126 4.36 7.34 12.87
C VAL A 126 3.41 6.73 13.90
N ALA A 127 3.92 6.47 15.11
CA ALA A 127 3.14 5.89 16.20
C ALA A 127 1.89 6.74 16.52
N GLY A 128 0.79 6.07 16.85
CA GLY A 128 -0.51 6.69 17.14
C GLY A 128 -1.31 7.10 15.90
N ARG A 129 -0.76 6.97 14.69
CA ARG A 129 -1.46 7.26 13.44
C ARG A 129 -2.13 6.02 12.87
N THR A 130 -3.34 6.21 12.34
CA THR A 130 -4.09 5.17 11.62
C THR A 130 -3.72 5.17 10.15
N TYR A 131 -3.41 3.99 9.62
CA TYR A 131 -3.06 3.77 8.22
C TYR A 131 -4.01 2.78 7.57
N ARG A 132 -4.43 3.07 6.33
CA ARG A 132 -5.14 2.14 5.46
C ARG A 132 -4.13 1.46 4.56
N VAL A 133 -3.94 0.17 4.74
CA VAL A 133 -2.92 -0.62 4.04
C VAL A 133 -3.57 -1.51 3.00
N ARG A 134 -3.00 -1.52 1.81
CA ARG A 134 -3.19 -2.56 0.80
C ARG A 134 -1.88 -3.31 0.60
N TYR A 135 -1.86 -4.57 0.97
CA TYR A 135 -0.76 -5.49 0.70
C TYR A 135 -1.05 -6.30 -0.54
N ASN A 136 -0.08 -6.39 -1.45
CA ASN A 136 -0.19 -7.14 -2.68
C ASN A 136 1.08 -7.97 -2.91
N SER A 137 0.88 -9.26 -3.18
CA SER A 137 1.89 -10.19 -3.63
C SER A 137 1.49 -10.68 -5.02
N SER A 138 2.07 -10.06 -6.05
CA SER A 138 1.80 -10.42 -7.44
C SER A 138 2.25 -11.86 -7.77
N ALA A 139 3.44 -12.26 -7.26
CA ALA A 139 4.03 -13.57 -7.52
C ALA A 139 3.13 -14.73 -7.05
N LEU A 140 2.53 -14.60 -5.86
CA LEU A 140 1.62 -15.62 -5.31
C LEU A 140 0.14 -15.35 -5.60
N SER A 141 -0.18 -14.23 -6.25
CA SER A 141 -1.57 -13.78 -6.50
C SER A 141 -2.37 -13.72 -5.18
N ARG A 142 -1.82 -12.98 -4.22
CA ARG A 142 -2.37 -12.84 -2.86
C ARG A 142 -2.46 -11.38 -2.50
N SER A 143 -3.56 -10.96 -1.87
CA SER A 143 -3.69 -9.60 -1.37
C SER A 143 -4.55 -9.51 -0.12
N VAL A 144 -4.36 -8.43 0.63
CA VAL A 144 -5.24 -8.06 1.75
C VAL A 144 -5.29 -6.54 1.89
N THR A 145 -6.45 -6.03 2.29
CA THR A 145 -6.62 -4.62 2.66
C THR A 145 -7.12 -4.55 4.08
N PHE A 146 -6.50 -3.70 4.89
CA PHE A 146 -6.81 -3.55 6.30
C PHE A 146 -6.47 -2.15 6.79
N THR A 147 -6.91 -1.84 7.99
CA THR A 147 -6.56 -0.60 8.68
C THR A 147 -5.88 -0.98 9.98
N PHE A 148 -4.77 -0.33 10.30
CA PHE A 148 -4.10 -0.53 11.59
C PHE A 148 -3.64 0.81 12.18
N VAL A 149 -3.43 0.82 13.49
CA VAL A 149 -2.85 1.96 14.21
C VAL A 149 -1.39 1.61 14.51
N ALA A 150 -0.46 2.41 13.98
CA ALA A 150 0.97 2.19 14.21
C ALA A 150 1.30 2.38 15.69
N GLY A 151 2.12 1.51 16.28
CA GLY A 151 2.42 1.55 17.71
C GLY A 151 1.36 0.88 18.60
N SER A 152 0.30 0.32 18.03
CA SER A 152 -0.67 -0.48 18.79
C SER A 152 -0.01 -1.77 19.29
N SER A 153 -0.16 -2.08 20.57
CA SER A 153 0.34 -3.32 21.19
C SER A 153 -0.47 -4.56 20.82
N MET A 154 -1.59 -4.40 20.11
CA MET A 154 -2.44 -5.53 19.70
C MET A 154 -1.95 -6.08 18.35
N PRO A 155 -1.62 -7.38 18.27
CA PRO A 155 -1.20 -8.00 17.01
C PRO A 155 -2.38 -8.11 16.04
N PHE A 156 -2.12 -7.86 14.75
CA PHE A 156 -3.10 -8.01 13.68
C PHE A 156 -2.74 -9.23 12.84
N ARG A 157 -3.66 -10.20 12.79
CA ARG A 157 -3.55 -11.42 11.97
C ARG A 157 -4.53 -11.34 10.82
N LEU A 158 -4.02 -11.36 9.60
CA LEU A 158 -4.82 -11.06 8.41
C LEU A 158 -4.61 -12.15 7.35
N PRO A 159 -5.65 -12.96 7.04
CA PRO A 159 -5.53 -13.98 6.02
C PRO A 159 -5.37 -13.33 4.64
N LEU A 160 -4.43 -13.86 3.86
CA LEU A 160 -4.16 -13.42 2.50
C LEU A 160 -5.06 -14.16 1.51
N ARG A 161 -5.94 -13.40 0.86
CA ARG A 161 -6.93 -13.93 -0.07
C ARG A 161 -6.39 -13.91 -1.50
N HIS A 162 -6.91 -14.82 -2.32
CA HIS A 162 -6.72 -14.78 -3.78
C HIS A 162 -7.58 -13.69 -4.41
#